data_AF-A0A2V5MW10-F1
#
_entry.id   AF-A0A2V5MW10-F1
#
_cell.length_a   1.000
_cell.length_b   1.000
_cell.length_c   1.000
_cell.angle_alpha   90.00
_cell.angle_beta   90.00
_cell.angle_gamma   90.00
#
_symmetry.space_group_name_H-M   'P 1'
#
loop_
_entity.id
_entity.type
_entity.pdbx_description
1 polymer ?
#
loop_
_entity_poly.entity_id
_entity_poly.type
_entity_poly.pdbx_seq_one_letter_code
_entity_poly.pdbx_strand_id
1 'polypeptide(L)'
;RVAAGEAGGITQHIGAYGVEYKGQPITFLDTPGHAAFTAMRARGASVTDIVVLVVAADDGVMPQTIEAINHAKAAPHVKIMVAINKMDLASANIDRVKKQLQERELTPEDWGGETITVPVSATRGTNIDQLLEMMTLQAEVMELKASPTAKPRGTVIEAQIEAGRGPTATVIVQMGTLRIGDAFICGDYSGKVKSLIDDHGNSVKEAGPSMPVKVLGFTGLPNAGDELLVMDSEREAKTLSEERLEAMRAGKLATPQRATLETLLEAADGKKILRIVLKTDVQGSLEALSGALNQIESKKVDLDIIHAGVGPISENDILLASASNAVVVGFNVKVENMAVTAAKREGVQIKLYSIIYELIDQIKEAMAGLLEPEHRETVIGHAEVKQVFQLSKGIVAGCLVTDGRIARTGRARILRRRQPVFDGGVATLRRFQDDVKEVRSGLECGIKLGDFSEYQVGDIIECYQLEQVAQKL
;
A
#
# COMPACT_ATOMS: atom_id res chain seq x y z
N ARG A 1 -2.75 5.07 -25.60
CA ARG A 1 -2.02 5.50 -24.38
C ARG A 1 -2.76 4.92 -23.18
N VAL A 2 -2.18 3.94 -22.50
CA VAL A 2 -2.81 3.25 -21.35
C VAL A 2 -2.77 4.14 -20.10
N ALA A 3 -1.61 4.73 -19.78
CA ALA A 3 -1.40 5.57 -18.59
C ALA A 3 -2.28 6.83 -18.48
N ALA A 4 -2.88 7.32 -19.57
CA ALA A 4 -3.76 8.51 -19.52
C ALA A 4 -5.18 8.20 -19.02
N GLY A 5 -5.57 6.92 -18.98
CA GLY A 5 -6.89 6.47 -18.53
C GLY A 5 -6.95 5.95 -17.09
N GLU A 6 -5.80 5.78 -16.43
CA GLU A 6 -5.70 5.20 -15.09
C GLU A 6 -5.77 6.26 -13.99
N ALA A 7 -6.49 5.96 -12.90
CA ALA A 7 -6.60 6.84 -11.76
C ALA A 7 -5.21 7.09 -11.13
N GLY A 8 -4.84 8.36 -10.93
CA GLY A 8 -3.53 8.75 -10.41
C GLY A 8 -2.40 8.78 -11.46
N GLY A 9 -2.70 8.49 -12.74
CA GLY A 9 -1.70 8.54 -13.82
C GLY A 9 -0.59 7.49 -13.70
N ILE A 10 -0.82 6.43 -12.91
CA ILE A 10 0.10 5.31 -12.69
C ILE A 10 -0.63 3.98 -12.88
N THR A 11 0.10 3.00 -13.39
CA THR A 11 -0.36 1.62 -13.52
C THR A 11 -0.34 0.94 -12.16
N GLN A 12 -1.47 0.37 -11.75
CA GLN A 12 -1.69 -0.20 -10.42
C GLN A 12 -2.05 -1.69 -10.44
N HIS A 13 -2.23 -2.27 -11.63
CA HIS A 13 -2.39 -3.71 -11.86
C HIS A 13 -1.51 -4.15 -13.03
N ILE A 14 -1.19 -5.44 -13.10
CA ILE A 14 -0.43 -5.99 -14.22
C ILE A 14 -1.34 -6.11 -15.45
N GLY A 15 -0.85 -5.68 -16.60
CA GLY A 15 -1.57 -5.72 -17.87
C GLY A 15 -0.75 -6.37 -18.96
N ALA A 16 -1.38 -7.13 -19.85
CA ALA A 16 -0.73 -7.72 -21.02
C ALA A 16 -1.43 -7.27 -22.29
N TYR A 17 -0.67 -6.82 -23.29
CA TYR A 17 -1.20 -6.34 -24.56
C TYR A 17 -0.29 -6.72 -25.74
N GLY A 18 -0.90 -6.96 -26.89
CA GLY A 18 -0.21 -7.30 -28.13
C GLY A 18 0.07 -6.06 -28.99
N VAL A 19 1.25 -5.99 -29.58
CA VAL A 19 1.63 -4.98 -30.58
C VAL A 19 2.21 -5.68 -31.79
N GLU A 20 1.77 -5.30 -32.98
CA GLU A 20 2.34 -5.80 -34.23
C GLU A 20 3.43 -4.83 -34.72
N TYR A 21 4.66 -5.32 -34.87
CA TYR A 21 5.78 -4.57 -35.42
C TYR A 21 6.29 -5.26 -36.68
N LYS A 22 6.15 -4.61 -37.85
CA LYS A 22 6.59 -5.13 -39.16
C LYS A 22 6.10 -6.58 -39.45
N GLY A 23 4.90 -6.93 -39.02
CA GLY A 23 4.31 -8.27 -39.19
C GLY A 23 4.75 -9.31 -38.15
N GLN A 24 5.54 -8.93 -37.15
CA GLN A 24 5.89 -9.75 -36.01
C GLN A 24 5.10 -9.31 -34.76
N PRO A 25 4.38 -10.23 -34.10
CA PRO A 25 3.67 -9.91 -32.86
C PRO A 25 4.64 -9.83 -31.67
N ILE A 26 4.51 -8.78 -30.88
CA ILE A 26 5.24 -8.56 -29.63
C ILE A 26 4.22 -8.39 -28.51
N THR A 27 4.31 -9.22 -27.47
CA THR A 27 3.45 -9.10 -26.29
C THR A 27 4.20 -8.34 -25.21
N PHE A 28 3.61 -7.24 -24.76
CA PHE A 28 4.11 -6.45 -23.66
C PHE A 28 3.38 -6.82 -22.37
N LEU A 29 4.16 -6.97 -21.31
CA LEU A 29 3.66 -7.12 -19.95
C LEU A 29 4.06 -5.87 -19.17
N ASP A 30 3.07 -5.09 -18.75
CA ASP A 30 3.26 -3.88 -17.98
C ASP A 30 2.99 -4.14 -16.51
N THR A 31 3.94 -3.79 -15.64
CA THR A 31 3.87 -4.04 -14.20
C THR A 31 4.08 -2.73 -13.43
N PRO A 32 3.37 -2.52 -12.31
CA PRO A 32 3.60 -1.36 -11.46
C PRO A 32 5.05 -1.31 -10.91
N GLY A 33 5.68 -0.13 -11.02
CA GLY A 33 7.03 0.11 -10.49
C GLY A 33 7.11 0.34 -8.98
N HIS A 34 5.98 0.46 -8.29
CA HIS A 34 5.97 0.79 -6.86
C HIS A 34 6.42 -0.39 -5.97
N ALA A 35 7.13 -0.09 -4.88
CA ALA A 35 7.63 -1.04 -3.89
C ALA A 35 6.59 -2.04 -3.37
N ALA A 36 5.31 -1.67 -3.26
CA ALA A 36 4.27 -2.62 -2.83
C ALA A 36 4.05 -3.80 -3.82
N PHE A 37 4.48 -3.66 -5.08
CA PHE A 37 4.24 -4.62 -6.15
C PHE A 37 5.46 -5.47 -6.52
N THR A 38 6.41 -5.65 -5.60
CA THR A 38 7.60 -6.51 -5.76
C THR A 38 7.27 -7.90 -6.29
N ALA A 39 6.26 -8.57 -5.71
CA ALA A 39 5.86 -9.91 -6.12
C ALA A 39 5.33 -9.96 -7.56
N MET A 40 4.58 -8.93 -7.99
CA MET A 40 4.13 -8.82 -9.38
C MET A 40 5.30 -8.67 -10.35
N ARG A 41 6.31 -7.86 -10.01
CA ARG A 41 7.51 -7.70 -10.85
C ARG A 41 8.29 -9.00 -10.99
N ALA A 42 8.48 -9.72 -9.89
CA ALA A 42 9.15 -11.02 -9.91
C ALA A 42 8.40 -12.02 -10.82
N ARG A 43 7.07 -12.06 -10.70
CA ARG A 43 6.20 -12.89 -11.54
C ARG A 43 6.30 -12.48 -13.01
N GLY A 44 6.18 -11.19 -13.30
CA GLY A 44 6.27 -10.68 -14.66
C GLY A 44 7.61 -11.03 -15.32
N ALA A 45 8.71 -10.80 -14.62
CA ALA A 45 10.05 -11.15 -15.09
C ALA A 45 10.18 -12.66 -15.38
N SER A 46 9.60 -13.53 -14.54
CA SER A 46 9.67 -14.98 -14.75
C SER A 46 8.89 -15.47 -15.98
N VAL A 47 7.85 -14.74 -16.39
CA VAL A 47 6.97 -15.12 -17.50
C VAL A 47 7.46 -14.58 -18.85
N THR A 48 8.14 -13.43 -18.85
CA THR A 48 8.65 -12.78 -20.05
C THR A 48 9.99 -13.35 -20.51
N ASP A 49 10.28 -13.30 -21.82
CA ASP A 49 11.59 -13.65 -22.37
C ASP A 49 12.60 -12.47 -22.27
N ILE A 50 12.10 -11.25 -22.41
CA ILE A 50 12.90 -10.02 -22.42
C ILE A 50 12.33 -9.05 -21.39
N VAL A 51 13.19 -8.50 -20.53
CA VAL A 51 12.83 -7.42 -19.60
C VAL A 51 13.45 -6.11 -20.08
N VAL A 52 12.60 -5.12 -20.34
CA VAL A 52 13.02 -3.75 -20.69
C VAL A 52 13.01 -2.88 -19.44
N LEU A 53 14.20 -2.48 -18.98
CA LEU A 53 14.37 -1.54 -17.87
C LEU A 53 14.28 -0.11 -18.39
N VAL A 54 13.29 0.64 -17.94
CA VAL A 54 13.17 2.06 -18.27
C VAL A 54 13.91 2.88 -17.21
N VAL A 55 14.96 3.59 -17.62
CA VAL A 55 15.77 4.44 -16.73
C VAL A 55 15.74 5.86 -17.25
N ALA A 56 15.41 6.83 -16.40
CA ALA A 56 15.36 8.22 -16.82
C ALA A 56 16.78 8.80 -16.91
N ALA A 57 17.07 9.54 -17.99
CA ALA A 57 18.39 10.12 -18.27
C ALA A 57 18.79 11.25 -17.30
N ASP A 58 17.81 11.87 -16.63
CA ASP A 58 17.99 12.94 -15.64
C ASP A 58 18.18 12.38 -14.21
N ASP A 59 17.33 11.42 -13.82
CA ASP A 59 17.30 10.84 -12.47
C ASP A 59 18.39 9.76 -12.29
N GLY A 60 18.64 8.95 -13.33
CA GLY A 60 19.55 7.81 -13.27
C GLY A 60 18.95 6.58 -12.59
N VAL A 61 19.81 5.66 -12.14
CA VAL A 61 19.41 4.41 -11.50
C VAL A 61 18.94 4.66 -10.06
N MET A 62 17.69 4.31 -9.77
CA MET A 62 17.05 4.48 -8.46
C MET A 62 16.91 3.14 -7.70
N PRO A 63 16.58 3.15 -6.39
CA PRO A 63 16.35 1.93 -5.61
C PRO A 63 15.34 0.95 -6.25
N GLN A 64 14.24 1.46 -6.82
CA GLN A 64 13.26 0.63 -7.54
C GLN A 64 13.84 0.02 -8.81
N THR A 65 14.71 0.75 -9.52
CA THR A 65 15.43 0.24 -10.70
C THR A 65 16.36 -0.91 -10.29
N ILE A 66 17.06 -0.77 -9.17
CA ILE A 66 17.96 -1.80 -8.62
C ILE A 66 17.18 -3.07 -8.29
N GLU A 67 16.01 -2.91 -7.67
CA GLU A 67 15.13 -4.02 -7.34
C GLU A 67 14.64 -4.74 -8.61
N ALA A 68 14.23 -4.00 -9.65
CA ALA A 68 13.85 -4.56 -10.95
C ALA A 68 15.02 -5.31 -11.62
N ILE A 69 16.25 -4.78 -11.53
CA ILE A 69 17.45 -5.47 -12.02
C ILE A 69 17.64 -6.81 -11.30
N ASN A 70 17.47 -6.84 -9.97
CA ASN A 70 17.64 -8.06 -9.18
C ASN A 70 16.59 -9.12 -9.56
N HIS A 71 15.33 -8.73 -9.78
CA HIS A 71 14.30 -9.68 -10.24
C HIS A 71 14.59 -10.22 -11.64
N ALA A 72 15.01 -9.36 -12.56
CA ALA A 72 15.36 -9.79 -13.90
C ALA A 72 16.56 -10.74 -13.90
N LYS A 73 17.59 -10.46 -13.09
CA LYS A 73 18.75 -11.36 -12.91
C LYS A 73 18.41 -12.68 -12.23
N ALA A 74 17.39 -12.72 -11.38
CA ALA A 74 16.94 -13.94 -10.73
C ALA A 74 16.27 -14.93 -11.70
N ALA A 75 15.83 -14.47 -12.88
CA ALA A 75 15.26 -15.30 -13.93
C ALA A 75 16.34 -15.60 -15.00
N PRO A 76 16.95 -16.82 -15.00
CA PRO A 76 18.16 -17.08 -15.80
C PRO A 76 17.96 -17.02 -17.32
N HIS A 77 16.73 -17.25 -17.78
CA HIS A 77 16.36 -17.25 -19.20
C HIS A 77 16.09 -15.84 -19.76
N VAL A 78 15.99 -14.83 -18.89
CA VAL A 78 15.59 -13.48 -19.28
C VAL A 78 16.79 -12.69 -19.79
N LYS A 79 16.60 -12.00 -20.91
CA LYS A 79 17.56 -10.98 -21.38
C LYS A 79 17.12 -9.58 -20.98
N ILE A 80 18.04 -8.82 -20.41
CA ILE A 80 17.81 -7.45 -19.94
C ILE A 80 18.19 -6.49 -21.06
N MET A 81 17.26 -5.62 -21.42
CA MET A 81 17.47 -4.47 -22.28
C MET A 81 17.19 -3.19 -21.50
N VAL A 82 17.81 -2.07 -21.86
CA VAL A 82 17.61 -0.79 -21.17
C VAL A 82 17.15 0.29 -22.13
N ALA A 83 16.01 0.90 -21.81
CA ALA A 83 15.50 2.10 -22.48
C ALA A 83 15.86 3.33 -21.63
N ILE A 84 16.79 4.15 -22.13
CA ILE A 84 17.22 5.39 -21.45
C ILE A 84 16.26 6.51 -21.87
N ASN A 85 15.24 6.77 -21.04
CA ASN A 85 14.13 7.66 -21.33
C ASN A 85 14.44 9.13 -20.97
N LYS A 86 13.58 10.06 -21.43
CA LYS A 86 13.69 11.51 -21.25
C LYS A 86 14.94 12.14 -21.88
N MET A 87 15.45 11.58 -22.99
CA MET A 87 16.60 12.15 -23.70
C MET A 87 16.34 13.54 -24.32
N ASP A 88 15.08 13.96 -24.37
CA ASP A 88 14.65 15.28 -24.84
C ASP A 88 14.91 16.41 -23.82
N LEU A 89 15.18 16.09 -22.56
CA LEU A 89 15.48 17.08 -21.54
C LEU A 89 16.93 17.57 -21.65
N ALA A 90 17.15 18.87 -21.45
CA ALA A 90 18.50 19.45 -21.42
C ALA A 90 19.37 18.90 -20.29
N SER A 91 18.76 18.40 -19.21
CA SER A 91 19.42 17.73 -18.08
C SER A 91 19.78 16.27 -18.34
N ALA A 92 19.40 15.70 -19.49
CA ALA A 92 19.63 14.29 -19.80
C ALA A 92 21.13 14.00 -19.91
N ASN A 93 21.59 12.98 -19.19
CA ASN A 93 22.98 12.52 -19.23
C ASN A 93 23.05 11.00 -19.43
N ILE A 94 23.15 10.60 -20.69
CA ILE A 94 23.19 9.19 -21.10
C ILE A 94 24.43 8.49 -20.55
N ASP A 95 25.60 9.14 -20.61
CA ASP A 95 26.86 8.55 -20.15
C ASP A 95 26.85 8.27 -18.64
N ARG A 96 26.21 9.13 -17.85
CA ARG A 96 26.02 8.91 -16.41
C ARG A 96 25.20 7.65 -16.16
N VAL A 97 24.10 7.45 -16.88
CA VAL A 97 23.26 6.25 -16.76
C VAL A 97 24.04 5.00 -17.15
N LYS A 98 24.79 5.04 -18.26
CA LYS A 98 25.64 3.93 -18.71
C LYS A 98 26.68 3.51 -17.67
N LYS A 99 27.35 4.46 -17.02
CA LYS A 99 28.29 4.18 -15.91
C LYS A 99 27.59 3.48 -14.74
N GLN A 100 26.43 3.98 -14.33
CA GLN A 100 25.66 3.39 -13.23
C GLN A 100 25.17 1.97 -13.54
N LEU A 101 24.83 1.68 -14.80
CA LEU A 101 24.46 0.33 -15.25
C LEU A 101 25.66 -0.61 -15.24
N GLN A 102 26.83 -0.13 -15.68
CA GLN A 102 28.08 -0.91 -15.67
C GLN A 102 28.47 -1.34 -14.24
N GLU A 103 28.33 -0.44 -13.25
CA GLU A 103 28.54 -0.76 -11.82
C GLU A 103 27.58 -1.87 -11.31
N ARG A 104 26.49 -2.12 -12.04
CA ARG A 104 25.48 -3.14 -11.75
C ARG A 104 25.60 -4.36 -12.67
N GLU A 105 26.75 -4.55 -13.32
CA GLU A 105 27.05 -5.65 -14.25
C GLU A 105 26.18 -5.64 -15.52
N LEU A 106 25.54 -4.51 -15.83
CA LEU A 106 24.81 -4.29 -17.08
C LEU A 106 25.65 -3.41 -18.00
N THR A 107 26.67 -4.00 -18.62
CA THR A 107 27.61 -3.26 -19.47
C THR A 107 26.96 -3.00 -20.85
N PRO A 108 26.87 -1.74 -21.30
CA PRO A 108 26.31 -1.40 -22.61
C PRO A 108 27.08 -2.00 -23.79
N GLU A 109 26.39 -2.39 -24.86
CA GLU A 109 26.98 -2.93 -26.09
C GLU A 109 28.02 -2.00 -26.73
N ASP A 110 27.77 -0.69 -26.76
CA ASP A 110 28.69 0.28 -27.35
C ASP A 110 29.99 0.44 -26.56
N TRP A 111 30.03 -0.08 -25.33
CA TRP A 111 31.22 -0.13 -24.46
C TRP A 111 31.84 -1.54 -24.42
N GLY A 112 31.43 -2.43 -25.32
CA GLY A 112 31.92 -3.80 -25.42
C GLY A 112 31.24 -4.79 -24.47
N GLY A 113 30.06 -4.44 -23.94
CA GLY A 113 29.23 -5.33 -23.14
C GLY A 113 28.17 -6.09 -23.96
N GLU A 114 27.22 -6.71 -23.25
CA GLU A 114 26.13 -7.51 -23.84
C GLU A 114 24.75 -6.85 -23.66
N THR A 115 24.64 -5.76 -22.90
CA THR A 115 23.35 -5.13 -22.60
C THR A 115 22.99 -4.13 -23.69
N ILE A 116 21.92 -4.40 -24.44
CA ILE A 116 21.37 -3.44 -25.40
C ILE A 116 20.86 -2.21 -24.64
N THR A 117 21.38 -1.04 -24.98
CA THR A 117 20.91 0.24 -24.43
C THR A 117 20.41 1.16 -25.55
N VAL A 118 19.14 1.58 -25.46
CA VAL A 118 18.51 2.43 -26.47
C VAL A 118 18.08 3.74 -25.84
N PRO A 119 18.64 4.90 -26.23
CA PRO A 119 18.15 6.19 -25.77
C PRO A 119 16.83 6.53 -26.47
N VAL A 120 15.80 6.86 -25.69
CA VAL A 120 14.43 7.12 -26.17
C VAL A 120 13.82 8.38 -25.54
N SER A 121 12.82 8.94 -26.22
CA SER A 121 11.92 9.94 -25.64
C SER A 121 10.49 9.44 -25.74
N ALA A 122 9.92 8.96 -24.62
CA ALA A 122 8.54 8.47 -24.58
C ALA A 122 7.50 9.59 -24.84
N THR A 123 7.83 10.84 -24.55
CA THR A 123 6.96 12.01 -24.77
C THR A 123 6.91 12.41 -26.25
N ARG A 124 8.07 12.45 -26.91
CA ARG A 124 8.20 12.83 -28.33
C ARG A 124 8.07 11.66 -29.29
N GLY A 125 8.12 10.43 -28.78
CA GLY A 125 8.13 9.20 -29.59
C GLY A 125 9.47 8.93 -30.29
N THR A 126 10.55 9.62 -29.90
CA THR A 126 11.86 9.46 -30.54
C THR A 126 12.49 8.11 -30.18
N ASN A 127 13.03 7.40 -31.19
CA ASN A 127 13.70 6.10 -31.09
C ASN A 127 12.85 4.94 -30.54
N ILE A 128 11.52 5.08 -30.48
CA ILE A 128 10.64 3.96 -30.10
C ILE A 128 10.69 2.85 -31.15
N ASP A 129 10.71 3.20 -32.44
CA ASP A 129 10.86 2.21 -33.53
C ASP A 129 12.19 1.45 -33.43
N GLN A 130 13.27 2.14 -33.04
CA GLN A 130 14.57 1.52 -32.81
C GLN A 130 14.53 0.56 -31.61
N LEU A 131 13.84 0.92 -30.52
CA LEU A 131 13.66 0.03 -29.38
C LEU A 131 12.92 -1.26 -29.79
N LEU A 132 11.84 -1.15 -30.56
CA LEU A 132 11.08 -2.29 -31.08
C LEU A 132 11.94 -3.17 -32.01
N GLU A 133 12.73 -2.55 -32.88
CA GLU A 133 13.66 -3.27 -33.77
C GLU A 133 14.71 -4.06 -32.98
N MET A 134 15.31 -3.46 -31.96
CA MET A 134 16.28 -4.15 -31.12
C MET A 134 15.64 -5.26 -30.29
N MET A 135 14.38 -5.11 -29.85
CA MET A 135 13.65 -6.16 -29.14
C MET A 135 13.39 -7.38 -30.04
N THR A 136 12.94 -7.13 -31.28
CA THR A 136 12.81 -8.16 -32.31
C THR A 136 14.14 -8.87 -32.56
N LEU A 137 15.22 -8.11 -32.77
CA LEU A 137 16.55 -8.68 -33.01
C LEU A 137 17.02 -9.54 -31.83
N GLN A 138 16.81 -9.08 -30.60
CA GLN A 138 17.15 -9.82 -29.39
C GLN A 138 16.36 -11.14 -29.31
N ALA A 139 15.08 -11.14 -29.67
CA ALA A 139 14.25 -12.34 -29.72
C ALA A 139 14.75 -13.36 -30.78
N GLU A 140 15.21 -12.87 -31.95
CA GLU A 140 15.81 -13.72 -32.98
C GLU A 140 17.12 -14.35 -32.50
N VAL A 141 17.98 -13.59 -31.83
CA VAL A 141 19.24 -14.09 -31.24
C VAL A 141 18.99 -15.15 -30.16
N MET A 142 17.90 -15.02 -29.41
CA MET A 142 17.51 -16.00 -28.39
C MET A 142 16.95 -17.31 -28.99
N GLU A 143 16.66 -17.35 -30.29
CA GLU A 143 16.03 -18.47 -31.00
C GLU A 143 14.77 -19.00 -30.30
N LEU A 144 13.89 -18.09 -29.86
CA LEU A 144 12.65 -18.45 -29.16
C LEU A 144 11.79 -19.39 -30.02
N LYS A 145 11.41 -20.54 -29.45
CA LYS A 145 10.65 -21.59 -30.13
C LYS A 145 9.46 -22.00 -29.27
N ALA A 146 8.28 -22.02 -29.86
CA ALA A 146 7.06 -22.55 -29.25
C ALA A 146 6.34 -23.46 -30.25
N SER A 147 5.76 -24.55 -29.76
CA SER A 147 4.99 -25.48 -30.60
C SER A 147 3.48 -25.17 -30.49
N PRO A 148 2.81 -24.73 -31.57
CA PRO A 148 1.37 -24.49 -31.56
C PRO A 148 0.53 -25.78 -31.48
N THR A 149 1.12 -26.94 -31.79
CA THR A 149 0.42 -28.23 -31.84
C THR A 149 0.57 -29.05 -30.56
N ALA A 150 1.42 -28.61 -29.64
CA ALA A 150 1.57 -29.25 -28.33
C ALA A 150 0.30 -29.07 -27.47
N LYS A 151 0.19 -29.85 -26.39
CA LYS A 151 -0.90 -29.65 -25.40
C LYS A 151 -0.82 -28.22 -24.85
N PRO A 152 -1.93 -27.46 -24.84
CA PRO A 152 -1.87 -26.08 -24.42
C PRO A 152 -1.47 -25.89 -22.96
N ARG A 153 -0.53 -24.97 -22.73
CA ARG A 153 -0.07 -24.54 -21.42
C ARG A 153 0.05 -23.02 -21.41
N GLY A 154 -0.34 -22.40 -20.30
CA GLY A 154 -0.17 -20.98 -20.10
C GLY A 154 0.07 -20.64 -18.64
N THR A 155 0.40 -19.38 -18.39
CA THR A 155 0.62 -18.87 -17.03
C THR A 155 -0.38 -17.77 -16.75
N VAL A 156 -1.02 -17.83 -15.57
CA VAL A 156 -1.91 -16.77 -15.10
C VAL A 156 -1.09 -15.54 -14.75
N ILE A 157 -1.43 -14.43 -15.36
CA ILE A 157 -0.84 -13.12 -15.09
C ILE A 157 -1.58 -12.42 -13.97
N GLU A 158 -2.91 -12.41 -14.06
CA GLU A 158 -3.80 -11.76 -13.11
C GLU A 158 -5.14 -12.47 -13.07
N ALA A 159 -5.80 -12.45 -11.91
CA ALA A 159 -7.10 -13.06 -11.71
C ALA A 159 -8.07 -12.08 -11.04
N GLN A 160 -9.34 -12.13 -11.45
CA GLN A 160 -10.39 -11.26 -10.92
C GLN A 160 -11.77 -11.91 -10.94
N ILE A 161 -12.68 -11.41 -10.09
CA ILE A 161 -14.08 -11.82 -10.08
C ILE A 161 -14.93 -10.74 -10.76
N GLU A 162 -15.52 -11.07 -11.90
CA GLU A 162 -16.40 -10.17 -12.65
C GLU A 162 -17.88 -10.48 -12.35
N ALA A 163 -18.65 -9.45 -12.01
CA ALA A 163 -20.09 -9.57 -11.77
C ALA A 163 -20.81 -10.14 -13.00
N GLY A 164 -21.56 -11.24 -12.82
CA GLY A 164 -22.29 -11.93 -13.88
C GLY A 164 -21.43 -12.87 -14.76
N ARG A 165 -20.10 -12.83 -14.65
CA ARG A 165 -19.18 -13.69 -15.39
C ARG A 165 -18.44 -14.70 -14.51
N GLY A 166 -18.39 -14.45 -13.21
CA GLY A 166 -17.71 -15.29 -12.23
C GLY A 166 -16.20 -15.06 -12.23
N PRO A 167 -15.40 -16.03 -11.77
CA PRO A 167 -13.95 -15.94 -11.75
C PRO A 167 -13.38 -15.96 -13.17
N THR A 168 -12.48 -15.03 -13.44
CA THR A 168 -11.80 -14.84 -14.72
C THR A 168 -10.32 -14.63 -14.47
N ALA A 169 -9.49 -15.00 -15.45
CA ALA A 169 -8.05 -14.80 -15.35
C ALA A 169 -7.46 -14.43 -16.70
N THR A 170 -6.49 -13.53 -16.70
CA THR A 170 -5.66 -13.21 -17.86
C THR A 170 -4.51 -14.19 -17.89
N VAL A 171 -4.36 -14.91 -19.01
CA VAL A 171 -3.39 -15.99 -19.19
C VAL A 171 -2.53 -15.67 -20.41
N ILE A 172 -1.21 -15.82 -20.29
CA ILE A 172 -0.32 -15.85 -21.45
C ILE A 172 -0.12 -17.30 -21.85
N VAL A 173 -0.52 -17.65 -23.07
CA VAL A 173 -0.33 -18.99 -23.63
C VAL A 173 1.15 -19.15 -24.00
N GLN A 174 1.82 -20.16 -23.45
CA GLN A 174 3.25 -20.41 -23.68
C GLN A 174 3.48 -21.49 -24.72
N MET A 175 2.64 -22.53 -24.72
CA MET A 175 2.72 -23.65 -25.65
C MET A 175 1.31 -24.08 -26.07
N GLY A 176 1.20 -24.65 -27.26
CA GLY A 176 -0.06 -25.10 -27.83
C GLY A 176 -1.00 -23.95 -28.21
N THR A 177 -2.20 -24.31 -28.63
CA THR A 177 -3.28 -23.36 -28.95
C THR A 177 -4.48 -23.65 -28.08
N LEU A 178 -4.81 -22.72 -27.18
CA LEU A 178 -5.95 -22.82 -26.28
C LEU A 178 -7.25 -22.51 -27.04
N ARG A 179 -8.28 -23.33 -26.87
CA ARG A 179 -9.56 -23.21 -27.59
C ARG A 179 -10.76 -23.17 -26.66
N ILE A 180 -11.85 -22.59 -27.16
CA ILE A 180 -13.15 -22.65 -26.47
C ILE A 180 -13.59 -24.12 -26.36
N GLY A 181 -13.97 -24.54 -25.16
CA GLY A 181 -14.40 -25.90 -24.84
C GLY A 181 -13.32 -26.77 -24.19
N ASP A 182 -12.06 -26.33 -24.19
CA ASP A 182 -10.97 -27.06 -23.56
C ASP A 182 -11.20 -27.17 -22.06
N ALA A 183 -11.05 -28.38 -21.53
CA ALA A 183 -11.01 -28.63 -20.10
C ALA A 183 -9.61 -28.34 -19.58
N PHE A 184 -9.50 -27.65 -18.45
CA PHE A 184 -8.20 -27.29 -17.89
C PHE A 184 -8.18 -27.38 -16.37
N ILE A 185 -6.97 -27.48 -15.84
CA ILE A 185 -6.67 -27.26 -14.43
C ILE A 185 -5.71 -26.08 -14.31
N CYS A 186 -5.93 -25.24 -13.32
CA CYS A 186 -5.13 -24.06 -13.03
C CYS A 186 -4.92 -23.94 -11.53
N GLY A 187 -3.70 -24.18 -11.06
CA GLY A 187 -3.43 -24.31 -9.63
C GLY A 187 -4.33 -25.38 -9.00
N ASP A 188 -5.12 -25.00 -8.00
CA ASP A 188 -6.04 -25.91 -7.31
C ASP A 188 -7.43 -25.99 -7.95
N TYR A 189 -7.72 -25.14 -8.93
CA TYR A 189 -9.05 -24.99 -9.50
C TYR A 189 -9.14 -25.65 -10.88
N SER A 190 -10.24 -26.37 -11.11
CA SER A 190 -10.60 -26.87 -12.43
C SER A 190 -11.47 -25.87 -13.18
N GLY A 191 -11.54 -26.02 -14.50
CA GLY A 191 -12.42 -25.22 -15.33
C GLY A 191 -12.59 -25.77 -16.73
N LYS A 192 -13.47 -25.10 -17.47
CA LYS A 192 -13.66 -25.32 -18.90
C LYS A 192 -13.74 -23.97 -19.58
N VAL A 193 -12.98 -23.80 -20.67
CA VAL A 193 -12.95 -22.52 -21.40
C VAL A 193 -14.33 -22.23 -21.97
N LYS A 194 -15.05 -21.28 -21.36
CA LYS A 194 -16.37 -20.81 -21.82
C LYS A 194 -16.24 -19.72 -22.87
N SER A 195 -15.26 -18.85 -22.69
CA SER A 195 -14.97 -17.74 -23.59
C SER A 195 -13.50 -17.36 -23.47
N LEU A 196 -12.95 -16.89 -24.58
CA LEU A 196 -11.64 -16.27 -24.67
C LEU A 196 -11.85 -14.83 -25.17
N ILE A 197 -11.19 -13.87 -24.52
CA ILE A 197 -11.27 -12.45 -24.88
C ILE A 197 -9.84 -11.93 -25.02
N ASP A 198 -9.53 -11.30 -26.16
CA ASP A 198 -8.21 -10.69 -26.39
C ASP A 198 -8.01 -9.39 -25.57
N ASP A 199 -6.82 -8.80 -25.67
CA ASP A 199 -6.44 -7.55 -25.00
C ASP A 199 -7.20 -6.32 -25.52
N HIS A 200 -7.83 -6.42 -26.69
CA HIS A 200 -8.71 -5.39 -27.26
C HIS A 200 -10.18 -5.54 -26.81
N GLY A 201 -10.51 -6.59 -26.06
CA GLY A 201 -11.86 -6.87 -25.57
C GLY A 201 -12.75 -7.64 -26.56
N ASN A 202 -12.20 -8.13 -27.67
CA ASN A 202 -12.94 -8.93 -28.65
C ASN A 202 -12.92 -10.41 -28.25
N SER A 203 -14.04 -11.09 -28.48
CA SER A 203 -14.11 -12.55 -28.27
C SER A 203 -13.36 -13.28 -29.37
N VAL A 204 -12.39 -14.12 -28.99
CA VAL A 204 -11.60 -14.96 -29.89
C VAL A 204 -11.96 -16.44 -29.71
N LYS A 205 -11.75 -17.27 -30.74
CA LYS A 205 -12.06 -18.71 -30.69
C LYS A 205 -10.89 -19.57 -30.24
N GLU A 206 -9.69 -19.09 -30.53
CA GLU A 206 -8.43 -19.75 -30.19
C GLU A 206 -7.36 -18.72 -29.87
N ALA A 207 -6.43 -19.09 -28.99
CA ALA A 207 -5.29 -18.27 -28.60
C ALA A 207 -4.01 -19.10 -28.74
N GLY A 208 -3.09 -18.64 -29.59
CA GLY A 208 -1.81 -19.30 -29.86
C GLY A 208 -0.72 -18.87 -28.87
N PRO A 209 0.50 -19.42 -29.02
CA PRO A 209 1.64 -19.05 -28.18
C PRO A 209 1.93 -17.53 -28.20
N SER A 210 2.38 -17.02 -27.05
CA SER A 210 2.67 -15.61 -26.78
C SER A 210 1.46 -14.67 -26.78
N MET A 211 0.24 -15.14 -27.07
CA MET A 211 -0.96 -14.30 -27.02
C MET A 211 -1.51 -14.18 -25.58
N PRO A 212 -1.70 -12.96 -25.05
CA PRO A 212 -2.43 -12.76 -23.81
C PRO A 212 -3.93 -12.89 -24.06
N VAL A 213 -4.61 -13.69 -23.23
CA VAL A 213 -6.05 -13.92 -23.37
C VAL A 213 -6.72 -13.99 -22.01
N LYS A 214 -7.86 -13.31 -21.88
CA LYS A 214 -8.73 -13.44 -20.71
C LYS A 214 -9.60 -14.69 -20.88
N VAL A 215 -9.42 -15.63 -19.96
CA VAL A 215 -10.11 -16.92 -19.91
C VAL A 215 -11.28 -16.84 -18.92
N LEU A 216 -12.45 -17.30 -19.36
CA LEU A 216 -13.64 -17.45 -18.52
C LEU A 216 -13.97 -18.94 -18.33
N GLY A 217 -14.48 -19.29 -17.15
CA GLY A 217 -14.97 -20.64 -16.86
C GLY A 217 -14.23 -21.40 -15.76
N PHE A 218 -13.47 -20.68 -14.92
CA PHE A 218 -12.90 -21.24 -13.71
C PHE A 218 -13.99 -21.54 -12.67
N THR A 219 -13.79 -22.58 -11.87
CA THR A 219 -14.66 -22.90 -10.72
C THR A 219 -14.38 -22.04 -9.50
N GLY A 220 -13.14 -21.54 -9.36
CA GLY A 220 -12.70 -20.62 -8.32
C GLY A 220 -11.68 -19.64 -8.88
N LEU A 221 -11.19 -18.75 -8.02
CA LEU A 221 -10.21 -17.75 -8.44
C LEU A 221 -8.79 -18.36 -8.38
N PRO A 222 -8.11 -18.58 -9.52
CA PRO A 222 -6.73 -19.07 -9.50
C PRO A 222 -5.78 -18.01 -8.91
N ASN A 223 -4.63 -18.45 -8.41
CA ASN A 223 -3.60 -17.52 -8.00
C ASN A 223 -2.87 -17.01 -9.23
N ALA A 224 -2.42 -15.76 -9.17
CA ALA A 224 -1.55 -15.26 -10.22
C ALA A 224 -0.17 -15.95 -10.13
N GLY A 225 0.35 -16.34 -11.28
CA GLY A 225 1.53 -17.21 -11.41
C GLY A 225 1.19 -18.69 -11.53
N ASP A 226 -0.06 -19.10 -11.29
CA ASP A 226 -0.47 -20.49 -11.48
C ASP A 226 -0.37 -20.87 -12.97
N GLU A 227 0.00 -22.13 -13.21
CA GLU A 227 0.01 -22.68 -14.55
C GLU A 227 -1.35 -23.25 -14.92
N LEU A 228 -1.84 -22.85 -16.09
CA LEU A 228 -2.98 -23.44 -16.76
C LEU A 228 -2.51 -24.59 -17.65
N LEU A 229 -3.06 -25.77 -17.40
CA LEU A 229 -2.78 -27.00 -18.15
C LEU A 229 -4.09 -27.55 -18.72
N VAL A 230 -4.14 -27.72 -20.04
CA VAL A 230 -5.28 -28.39 -20.68
C VAL A 230 -5.22 -29.88 -20.41
N MET A 231 -6.36 -30.43 -20.00
CA MET A 231 -6.56 -31.82 -19.63
C MET A 231 -7.36 -32.55 -20.72
N ASP A 232 -7.24 -33.87 -20.75
CA ASP A 232 -7.93 -34.68 -21.77
C ASP A 232 -9.44 -34.78 -21.51
N SER A 233 -9.88 -34.61 -20.26
CA SER A 233 -11.30 -34.57 -19.91
C SER A 233 -11.62 -33.64 -18.74
N GLU A 234 -12.85 -33.10 -18.75
CA GLU A 234 -13.40 -32.27 -17.66
C GLU A 234 -13.50 -33.06 -16.35
N ARG A 235 -13.79 -34.36 -16.43
CA ARG A 235 -13.90 -35.24 -15.26
C ARG A 235 -12.55 -35.39 -14.56
N GLU A 236 -11.49 -35.62 -15.31
CA GLU A 236 -10.13 -35.74 -14.78
C GLU A 236 -9.67 -34.44 -14.13
N ALA A 237 -9.87 -33.30 -14.79
CA ALA A 237 -9.56 -31.99 -14.23
C ALA A 237 -10.28 -31.74 -12.91
N LYS A 238 -11.58 -32.11 -12.84
CA LYS A 238 -12.39 -31.95 -11.63
C LYS A 238 -11.91 -32.82 -10.48
N THR A 239 -11.65 -34.12 -10.72
CA THR A 239 -11.16 -35.04 -9.68
C THR A 239 -9.82 -34.57 -9.10
N LEU A 240 -8.88 -34.14 -9.97
CA LEU A 240 -7.59 -33.64 -9.51
C LEU A 240 -7.70 -32.33 -8.71
N SER A 241 -8.62 -31.44 -9.10
CA SER A 241 -8.92 -30.20 -8.35
C SER A 241 -9.51 -30.49 -6.97
N GLU A 242 -10.44 -31.45 -6.87
CA GLU A 242 -11.02 -31.87 -5.59
C GLU A 242 -9.95 -32.44 -4.65
N GLU A 243 -9.06 -33.30 -5.17
CA GLU A 243 -7.93 -33.85 -4.40
C GLU A 243 -6.99 -32.75 -3.88
N ARG A 244 -6.61 -31.78 -4.73
CA ARG A 244 -5.76 -30.64 -4.34
C ARG A 244 -6.42 -29.76 -3.26
N LEU A 245 -7.71 -29.46 -3.42
CA LEU A 245 -8.47 -28.66 -2.46
C LEU A 245 -8.63 -29.38 -1.11
N GLU A 246 -8.85 -30.70 -1.12
CA GLU A 246 -8.90 -31.51 0.09
C GLU A 246 -7.54 -31.52 0.81
N ALA A 247 -6.44 -31.72 0.08
CA ALA A 247 -5.09 -31.66 0.64
C ALA A 247 -4.79 -30.28 1.26
N MET A 248 -5.18 -29.20 0.59
CA MET A 248 -5.02 -27.84 1.13
C MET A 248 -5.83 -27.63 2.41
N ARG A 249 -7.09 -28.09 2.45
CA ARG A 249 -7.94 -28.00 3.64
C ARG A 249 -7.36 -28.80 4.80
N ALA A 250 -6.89 -30.01 4.54
CA ALA A 250 -6.24 -30.85 5.54
C ALA A 250 -4.98 -30.17 6.11
N GLY A 251 -4.16 -29.53 5.27
CA GLY A 251 -3.00 -28.76 5.74
C GLY A 251 -3.36 -27.57 6.63
N LYS A 252 -4.41 -26.81 6.27
CA LYS A 252 -4.90 -25.68 7.10
C LYS A 252 -5.44 -26.14 8.45
N LEU A 253 -6.14 -27.28 8.49
CA LEU A 253 -6.66 -27.89 9.73
C LEU A 253 -5.55 -28.52 10.59
N ALA A 254 -4.50 -29.05 9.96
CA ALA A 254 -3.37 -29.67 10.65
C ALA A 254 -2.40 -28.66 11.26
N THR A 255 -2.39 -27.41 10.79
CA THR A 255 -1.61 -26.33 11.39
C THR A 255 -2.37 -25.86 12.64
N PRO A 256 -1.95 -26.27 13.86
CA PRO A 256 -2.68 -25.87 15.03
C PRO A 256 -2.34 -24.41 15.29
N GLN A 257 -3.30 -23.50 15.12
CA GLN A 257 -3.30 -22.24 15.85
C GLN A 257 -3.45 -22.58 17.34
N ARG A 258 -2.36 -23.04 17.96
CA ARG A 258 -2.26 -23.00 19.42
C ARG A 258 -2.18 -21.53 19.76
N ALA A 259 -3.34 -20.90 19.95
CA ALA A 259 -3.42 -19.77 20.86
C ALA A 259 -2.87 -20.29 22.19
N THR A 260 -1.62 -20.00 22.47
CA THR A 260 -1.04 -20.28 23.78
C THR A 260 -1.72 -19.37 24.78
N LEU A 261 -1.76 -19.78 26.05
CA LEU A 261 -2.23 -18.88 27.11
C LEU A 261 -1.47 -17.54 27.08
N GLU A 262 -0.21 -17.56 26.64
CA GLU A 262 0.62 -16.38 26.41
C GLU A 262 0.06 -15.46 25.33
N THR A 263 -0.37 -15.95 24.16
CA THR A 263 -0.96 -15.08 23.11
C THR A 263 -2.34 -14.55 23.48
N LEU A 264 -3.11 -15.28 24.29
CA LEU A 264 -4.37 -14.78 24.86
C LEU A 264 -4.14 -13.72 25.96
N LEU A 265 -3.02 -13.79 26.68
CA LEU A 265 -2.60 -12.80 27.67
C LEU A 265 -1.96 -11.56 27.01
N GLU A 266 -1.21 -11.71 25.91
CA GLU A 266 -0.69 -10.59 25.12
C GLU A 266 -1.80 -9.82 24.39
N ALA A 267 -2.86 -10.51 23.93
CA ALA A 267 -4.05 -9.85 23.40
C ALA A 267 -4.83 -9.05 24.45
N ALA A 268 -4.58 -9.29 25.75
CA ALA A 268 -5.14 -8.51 26.85
C ALA A 268 -4.36 -7.21 27.15
N ASP A 269 -3.24 -6.97 26.44
CA ASP A 269 -2.30 -5.88 26.68
C ASP A 269 -2.78 -4.53 26.09
N GLY A 270 -4.08 -4.23 26.23
CA GLY A 270 -4.67 -2.89 26.06
C GLY A 270 -4.50 -2.17 24.71
N LYS A 271 -3.81 -2.76 23.73
CA LYS A 271 -3.58 -2.16 22.42
C LYS A 271 -4.91 -2.02 21.68
N LYS A 272 -5.11 -0.86 21.08
CA LYS A 272 -6.28 -0.64 20.23
C LYS A 272 -6.06 -1.37 18.92
N ILE A 273 -7.05 -2.12 18.46
CA ILE A 273 -6.98 -2.88 17.22
C ILE A 273 -7.90 -2.23 16.20
N LEU A 274 -7.35 -1.78 15.07
CA LEU A 274 -8.15 -1.38 13.92
C LEU A 274 -8.41 -2.63 13.08
N ARG A 275 -9.68 -3.04 13.01
CA ARG A 275 -10.08 -4.18 12.18
C ARG A 275 -10.60 -3.73 10.83
N ILE A 276 -10.15 -4.39 9.77
CA ILE A 276 -10.59 -4.09 8.41
C ILE A 276 -11.03 -5.35 7.65
N VAL A 277 -11.98 -5.17 6.75
CA VAL A 277 -12.31 -6.11 5.68
C VAL A 277 -11.82 -5.48 4.37
N LEU A 278 -10.86 -6.12 3.70
CA LEU A 278 -10.24 -5.60 2.49
C LEU A 278 -10.80 -6.32 1.26
N LYS A 279 -11.34 -5.54 0.31
CA LYS A 279 -11.81 -6.03 -0.99
C LYS A 279 -11.09 -5.31 -2.11
N THR A 280 -10.62 -6.06 -3.10
CA THR A 280 -9.87 -5.51 -4.25
C THR A 280 -10.43 -6.05 -5.56
N ASP A 281 -10.14 -5.37 -6.66
CA ASP A 281 -10.61 -5.74 -7.99
C ASP A 281 -9.90 -6.97 -8.54
N VAL A 282 -8.58 -7.05 -8.34
CA VAL A 282 -7.71 -8.11 -8.83
C VAL A 282 -6.86 -8.72 -7.71
N GLN A 283 -6.47 -9.98 -7.89
CA GLN A 283 -5.69 -10.75 -6.91
C GLN A 283 -4.34 -10.10 -6.58
N GLY A 284 -3.60 -9.63 -7.58
CA GLY A 284 -2.32 -9.01 -7.33
C GLY A 284 -2.41 -7.73 -6.46
N SER A 285 -3.45 -6.92 -6.63
CA SER A 285 -3.70 -5.74 -5.78
C SER A 285 -3.94 -6.14 -4.33
N LEU A 286 -4.66 -7.25 -4.10
CA LEU A 286 -4.87 -7.80 -2.76
C LEU A 286 -3.56 -8.18 -2.07
N GLU A 287 -2.68 -8.89 -2.79
CA GLU A 287 -1.38 -9.33 -2.30
C GLU A 287 -0.50 -8.12 -1.95
N ALA A 288 -0.42 -7.14 -2.85
CA ALA A 288 0.37 -5.93 -2.67
C ALA A 288 -0.12 -5.08 -1.48
N LEU A 289 -1.44 -4.86 -1.39
CA LEU A 289 -2.04 -4.11 -0.28
C LEU A 289 -1.88 -4.84 1.05
N SER A 290 -2.16 -6.13 1.11
CA SER A 290 -2.02 -6.91 2.35
C SER A 290 -0.56 -6.90 2.84
N GLY A 291 0.40 -7.06 1.91
CA GLY A 291 1.82 -6.95 2.23
C GLY A 291 2.21 -5.57 2.75
N ALA A 292 1.78 -4.51 2.07
CA ALA A 292 2.09 -3.13 2.45
C ALA A 292 1.45 -2.73 3.79
N LEU A 293 0.22 -3.17 4.07
CA LEU A 293 -0.48 -2.89 5.31
C LEU A 293 0.15 -3.64 6.50
N ASN A 294 0.61 -4.87 6.30
CA ASN A 294 1.31 -5.63 7.34
C ASN A 294 2.71 -5.08 7.67
N GLN A 295 3.31 -4.31 6.77
CA GLN A 295 4.58 -3.61 7.02
C GLN A 295 4.42 -2.32 7.84
N ILE A 296 3.18 -1.89 8.14
CA ILE A 296 2.94 -0.72 8.99
C ILE A 296 3.26 -1.12 10.44
N GLU A 297 4.49 -0.88 10.87
CA GLU A 297 4.88 -1.07 12.25
C GLU A 297 4.28 0.01 13.15
N SER A 298 3.55 -0.40 14.19
CA SER A 298 3.04 0.47 15.24
C SER A 298 3.11 -0.23 16.58
N LYS A 299 3.53 0.51 17.62
CA LYS A 299 3.66 -0.05 18.98
C LYS A 299 2.36 0.03 19.78
N LYS A 300 1.47 0.96 19.44
CA LYS A 300 0.29 1.33 20.25
C LYS A 300 -1.04 0.89 19.64
N VAL A 301 -1.08 0.70 18.32
CA VAL A 301 -2.27 0.28 17.56
C VAL A 301 -1.89 -0.84 16.62
N ASP A 302 -2.62 -1.94 16.67
CA ASP A 302 -2.43 -3.06 15.75
C ASP A 302 -3.47 -2.98 14.62
N LEU A 303 -3.07 -3.35 13.40
CA LEU A 303 -3.96 -3.48 12.25
C LEU A 303 -4.27 -4.95 12.03
N ASP A 304 -5.55 -5.30 11.99
CA ASP A 304 -6.01 -6.68 11.80
C ASP A 304 -6.91 -6.78 10.56
N ILE A 305 -6.48 -7.57 9.58
CA ILE A 305 -7.23 -7.83 8.36
C ILE A 305 -8.04 -9.11 8.56
N ILE A 306 -9.30 -8.97 9.00
CA ILE A 306 -10.18 -10.11 9.31
C ILE A 306 -10.47 -10.92 8.05
N HIS A 307 -10.70 -10.23 6.94
CA HIS A 307 -10.99 -10.84 5.66
C HIS A 307 -10.39 -10.01 4.54
N ALA A 308 -9.72 -10.71 3.62
CA ALA A 308 -9.14 -10.17 2.42
C ALA A 308 -9.70 -10.97 1.23
N GLY A 309 -10.30 -10.29 0.26
CA GLY A 309 -10.91 -10.97 -0.88
C GLY A 309 -10.90 -10.14 -2.15
N VAL A 310 -11.08 -10.83 -3.28
CA VAL A 310 -11.19 -10.22 -4.61
C VAL A 310 -12.66 -10.12 -5.02
N GLY A 311 -13.00 -9.12 -5.82
CA GLY A 311 -14.34 -8.88 -6.34
C GLY A 311 -15.13 -7.79 -5.60
N PRO A 312 -16.37 -7.53 -6.04
CA PRO A 312 -17.21 -6.50 -5.46
C PRO A 312 -17.52 -6.76 -3.99
N ILE A 313 -17.85 -5.69 -3.26
CA ILE A 313 -18.25 -5.77 -1.86
C ILE A 313 -19.70 -6.29 -1.79
N SER A 314 -19.86 -7.44 -1.14
CA SER A 314 -21.13 -8.16 -0.98
C SER A 314 -21.79 -7.90 0.38
N GLU A 315 -23.06 -8.32 0.54
CA GLU A 315 -23.75 -8.22 1.84
C GLU A 315 -23.03 -9.02 2.95
N ASN A 316 -22.47 -10.18 2.61
CA ASN A 316 -21.74 -11.02 3.58
C ASN A 316 -20.50 -10.30 4.14
N ASP A 317 -19.81 -9.52 3.32
CA ASP A 317 -18.65 -8.72 3.76
C ASP A 317 -19.09 -7.66 4.79
N ILE A 318 -20.26 -7.05 4.60
CA ILE A 318 -20.83 -6.08 5.54
C ILE A 318 -21.24 -6.76 6.85
N LEU A 319 -21.88 -7.92 6.79
CA LEU A 319 -22.30 -8.67 7.98
C LEU A 319 -21.11 -9.11 8.81
N LEU A 320 -20.04 -9.58 8.16
CA LEU A 320 -18.78 -9.92 8.82
C LEU A 320 -18.17 -8.69 9.50
N ALA A 321 -18.13 -7.56 8.79
CA ALA A 321 -17.61 -6.32 9.34
C ALA A 321 -18.43 -5.82 10.56
N SER A 322 -19.76 -5.92 10.50
CA SER A 322 -20.65 -5.59 11.62
C SER A 322 -20.35 -6.48 12.84
N ALA A 323 -20.26 -7.80 12.63
CA ALA A 323 -20.00 -8.76 13.71
C ALA A 323 -18.64 -8.56 14.41
N SER A 324 -17.64 -8.05 13.69
CA SER A 324 -16.27 -7.85 14.22
C SER A 324 -15.93 -6.38 14.52
N ASN A 325 -16.89 -5.45 14.37
CA ASN A 325 -16.68 -4.01 14.48
C ASN A 325 -15.52 -3.50 13.60
N ALA A 326 -15.57 -3.87 12.33
CA ALA A 326 -14.53 -3.59 11.34
C ALA A 326 -15.01 -2.58 10.29
N VAL A 327 -14.05 -1.90 9.67
CA VAL A 327 -14.30 -1.00 8.53
C VAL A 327 -14.11 -1.77 7.23
N VAL A 328 -15.00 -1.56 6.26
CA VAL A 328 -14.86 -2.18 4.93
C VAL A 328 -14.07 -1.24 4.03
N VAL A 329 -12.95 -1.74 3.51
CA VAL A 329 -12.04 -1.01 2.62
C VAL A 329 -12.07 -1.67 1.25
N GLY A 330 -12.43 -0.89 0.22
CA GLY A 330 -12.44 -1.32 -1.16
C GLY A 330 -11.36 -0.62 -1.98
N PHE A 331 -10.59 -1.37 -2.78
CA PHE A 331 -9.64 -0.83 -3.74
C PHE A 331 -10.08 -1.16 -5.17
N ASN A 332 -10.41 -0.13 -5.95
CA ASN A 332 -10.92 -0.22 -7.32
C ASN A 332 -12.15 -1.14 -7.52
N VAL A 333 -12.90 -1.40 -6.45
CA VAL A 333 -14.09 -2.25 -6.45
C VAL A 333 -15.38 -1.46 -6.39
N LYS A 334 -16.44 -2.09 -6.90
CA LYS A 334 -17.82 -1.62 -6.75
C LYS A 334 -18.48 -2.27 -5.54
N VAL A 335 -19.49 -1.61 -5.01
CA VAL A 335 -20.33 -2.12 -3.92
C VAL A 335 -21.65 -2.61 -4.51
N GLU A 336 -22.07 -3.81 -4.14
CA GLU A 336 -23.36 -4.35 -4.58
C GLU A 336 -24.53 -3.60 -3.94
N ASN A 337 -25.66 -3.51 -4.63
CA ASN A 337 -26.84 -2.78 -4.14
C ASN A 337 -27.35 -3.33 -2.78
N MET A 338 -27.29 -4.65 -2.59
CA MET A 338 -27.65 -5.29 -1.32
C MET A 338 -26.68 -4.90 -0.20
N ALA A 339 -25.38 -4.84 -0.49
CA ALA A 339 -24.36 -4.42 0.46
C ALA A 339 -24.53 -2.96 0.91
N VAL A 340 -24.89 -2.04 0.01
CA VAL A 340 -25.18 -0.63 0.36
C VAL A 340 -26.33 -0.53 1.35
N THR A 341 -27.38 -1.34 1.16
CA THR A 341 -28.55 -1.35 2.03
C THR A 341 -28.22 -1.93 3.39
N ALA A 342 -27.47 -3.04 3.42
CA ALA A 342 -26.99 -3.66 4.66
C ALA A 342 -26.08 -2.71 5.44
N ALA A 343 -25.15 -2.00 4.78
CA ALA A 343 -24.24 -1.08 5.45
C ALA A 343 -24.96 0.06 6.17
N LYS A 344 -26.03 0.60 5.56
CA LYS A 344 -26.88 1.62 6.21
C LYS A 344 -27.67 1.07 7.40
N ARG A 345 -28.12 -0.18 7.32
CA ARG A 345 -28.88 -0.85 8.39
C ARG A 345 -27.98 -1.15 9.60
N GLU A 346 -26.79 -1.68 9.35
CA GLU A 346 -25.84 -2.12 10.37
C GLU A 346 -24.92 -0.99 10.86
N GLY A 347 -24.88 0.17 10.18
CA GLY A 347 -24.01 1.29 10.52
C GLY A 347 -22.53 1.08 10.16
N VAL A 348 -22.23 0.15 9.25
CA VAL A 348 -20.86 -0.17 8.83
C VAL A 348 -20.34 0.87 7.84
N GLN A 349 -19.13 1.36 8.07
CA GLN A 349 -18.47 2.30 7.15
C GLN A 349 -17.81 1.57 5.98
N ILE A 350 -18.06 2.06 4.77
CA ILE A 350 -17.40 1.61 3.54
C ILE A 350 -16.51 2.75 3.04
N LYS A 351 -15.23 2.47 2.82
CA LYS A 351 -14.25 3.40 2.24
C LYS A 351 -13.73 2.82 0.94
N LEU A 352 -13.87 3.58 -0.15
CA LEU A 352 -13.43 3.16 -1.48
C LEU A 352 -12.26 4.03 -1.91
N TYR A 353 -11.23 3.39 -2.44
CA TYR A 353 -10.02 4.05 -2.93
C TYR A 353 -9.70 3.56 -4.34
N SER A 354 -9.04 4.44 -5.10
CA SER A 354 -8.53 4.14 -6.43
C SER A 354 -7.02 4.32 -6.54
N ILE A 355 -6.37 4.79 -5.47
CA ILE A 355 -4.92 5.05 -5.41
C ILE A 355 -4.36 4.37 -4.17
N ILE A 356 -3.37 3.51 -4.36
CA ILE A 356 -2.83 2.66 -3.28
C ILE A 356 -2.24 3.46 -2.11
N TYR A 357 -1.55 4.57 -2.40
CA TYR A 357 -0.95 5.43 -1.37
C TYR A 357 -1.98 6.13 -0.51
N GLU A 358 -3.05 6.65 -1.14
CA GLU A 358 -4.15 7.29 -0.43
C GLU A 358 -4.79 6.32 0.55
N LEU A 359 -5.01 5.07 0.12
CA LEU A 359 -5.53 4.01 0.99
C LEU A 359 -4.60 3.77 2.18
N ILE A 360 -3.31 3.55 1.94
CA ILE A 360 -2.33 3.28 3.00
C ILE A 360 -2.25 4.44 3.99
N ASP A 361 -2.19 5.68 3.50
CA ASP A 361 -2.09 6.87 4.34
C ASP A 361 -3.37 7.11 5.14
N GLN A 362 -4.55 6.89 4.55
CA GLN A 362 -5.82 6.98 5.27
C GLN A 362 -5.97 5.89 6.34
N ILE A 363 -5.46 4.67 6.11
CA ILE A 363 -5.42 3.64 7.15
C ILE A 363 -4.48 4.06 8.28
N LYS A 364 -3.31 4.63 7.96
CA LYS A 364 -2.41 5.19 8.97
C LYS A 364 -3.09 6.30 9.78
N GLU A 365 -3.75 7.25 9.12
CA GLU A 365 -4.50 8.30 9.81
C GLU A 365 -5.61 7.74 10.70
N ALA A 366 -6.33 6.71 10.24
CA ALA A 366 -7.36 6.04 11.05
C ALA A 366 -6.77 5.35 12.29
N MET A 367 -5.62 4.68 12.15
CA MET A 367 -4.90 4.10 13.29
C MET A 367 -4.41 5.19 14.26
N ALA A 368 -3.86 6.30 13.75
CA ALA A 368 -3.44 7.44 14.56
C ALA A 368 -4.63 8.08 15.29
N GLY A 369 -5.81 8.15 14.67
CA GLY A 369 -7.04 8.65 15.27
C GLY A 369 -7.58 7.79 16.42
N LEU A 370 -7.17 6.53 16.51
CA LEU A 370 -7.47 5.69 17.67
C LEU A 370 -6.58 6.03 18.88
N LEU A 371 -5.43 6.68 18.68
CA LEU A 371 -4.54 7.08 19.77
C LEU A 371 -5.16 8.23 20.57
N GLU A 372 -4.96 8.17 21.89
CA GLU A 372 -5.33 9.29 22.73
C GLU A 372 -4.37 10.48 22.47
N PRO A 373 -4.87 11.73 22.42
CA PRO A 373 -4.01 12.89 22.23
C PRO A 373 -2.93 12.97 23.31
N GLU A 374 -1.70 13.26 22.90
CA GLU A 374 -0.62 13.56 23.83
C GLU A 374 -0.83 14.95 24.41
N HIS A 375 -0.72 15.08 25.73
CA HIS A 375 -0.84 16.37 26.39
C HIS A 375 0.55 16.99 26.46
N ARG A 376 0.81 18.01 25.64
CA ARG A 376 2.06 18.77 25.71
C ARG A 376 1.88 19.98 26.61
N GLU A 377 2.81 20.17 27.53
CA GLU A 377 2.88 21.40 28.33
C GLU A 377 3.49 22.52 27.49
N THR A 378 2.70 23.57 27.27
CA THR A 378 3.18 24.81 26.66
C THR A 378 3.20 25.88 27.74
N VAL A 379 4.39 26.38 28.08
CA VAL A 379 4.56 27.46 29.06
C VAL A 379 4.01 28.75 28.47
N ILE A 380 3.10 29.40 29.20
CA ILE A 380 2.39 30.60 28.76
C ILE A 380 2.89 31.88 29.44
N GLY A 381 3.62 31.77 30.55
CA GLY A 381 4.25 32.90 31.20
C GLY A 381 4.83 32.60 32.58
N HIS A 382 5.58 33.57 33.10
CA HIS A 382 6.25 33.52 34.39
C HIS A 382 5.87 34.72 35.24
N ALA A 383 5.71 34.51 36.54
CA ALA A 383 5.50 35.57 37.51
C ALA A 383 6.40 35.36 38.72
N GLU A 384 7.02 36.43 39.21
CA GLU A 384 7.89 36.39 40.37
C GLU A 384 7.13 36.87 41.61
N VAL A 385 7.19 36.09 42.69
CA VAL A 385 6.57 36.45 43.97
C VAL A 385 7.38 37.57 44.64
N LYS A 386 6.78 38.76 44.77
CA LYS A 386 7.40 39.93 45.42
C LYS A 386 6.98 40.07 46.88
N GLN A 387 5.74 39.69 47.20
CA GLN A 387 5.20 39.78 48.55
C GLN A 387 4.19 38.66 48.81
N VAL A 388 4.07 38.23 50.05
CA VAL A 388 3.10 37.21 50.46
C VAL A 388 2.08 37.85 51.39
N PHE A 389 0.80 37.71 51.06
CA PHE A 389 -0.31 38.27 51.82
C PHE A 389 -1.07 37.16 52.53
N GLN A 390 -1.28 37.33 53.83
CA GLN A 390 -2.09 36.42 54.64
C GLN A 390 -3.49 36.99 54.78
N LEU A 391 -4.47 36.36 54.13
CA LEU A 391 -5.88 36.75 54.18
C LEU A 391 -6.67 35.74 55.03
N SER A 392 -7.85 36.15 55.50
CA SER A 392 -8.76 35.29 56.28
C SER A 392 -9.22 34.02 55.53
N LYS A 393 -9.05 33.97 54.20
CA LYS A 393 -9.41 32.85 53.31
C LYS A 393 -8.19 32.15 52.66
N GLY A 394 -7.01 32.29 53.28
CA GLY A 394 -5.76 31.63 52.87
C GLY A 394 -4.67 32.62 52.47
N ILE A 395 -3.52 32.08 52.05
CA ILE A 395 -2.35 32.87 51.65
C ILE A 395 -2.39 33.13 50.14
N VAL A 396 -2.09 34.37 49.73
CA VAL A 396 -2.04 34.82 48.35
C VAL A 396 -0.66 35.39 48.06
N ALA A 397 -0.06 34.99 46.95
CA ALA A 397 1.20 35.56 46.47
C ALA A 397 0.92 36.84 45.66
N GLY A 398 1.46 37.97 46.11
CA GLY A 398 1.57 39.18 45.31
C GLY A 398 2.76 39.06 44.36
N CYS A 399 2.47 38.97 43.08
CA CYS A 399 3.42 38.66 42.03
C CYS A 399 3.50 39.77 41.00
N LEU A 400 4.67 39.86 40.36
CA LEU A 400 4.86 40.64 39.14
C LEU A 400 5.04 39.66 37.98
N VAL A 401 4.21 39.78 36.94
CA VAL A 401 4.37 38.94 35.73
C VAL A 401 5.62 39.40 34.98
N THR A 402 6.62 38.55 34.89
CA THR A 402 7.91 38.85 34.25
C THR A 402 7.85 38.60 32.75
N ASP A 403 7.22 37.50 32.33
CA ASP A 403 7.12 37.11 30.92
C ASP A 403 5.77 36.47 30.60
N GLY A 404 5.32 36.62 29.34
CA GLY A 404 4.08 36.05 28.85
C GLY A 404 2.83 36.55 29.58
N ARG A 405 1.95 35.61 29.94
CA ARG A 405 0.70 35.87 30.68
C ARG A 405 0.38 34.77 31.68
N ILE A 406 -0.26 35.14 32.78
CA ILE A 406 -0.85 34.22 33.75
C ILE A 406 -2.35 34.15 33.49
N ALA A 407 -2.84 32.96 33.14
CA ALA A 407 -4.25 32.72 32.88
C ALA A 407 -4.91 31.96 34.05
N ARG A 408 -6.10 32.39 34.46
CA ARG A 408 -6.84 31.73 35.55
C ARG A 408 -7.23 30.29 35.24
N THR A 409 -7.45 29.97 33.96
CA THR A 409 -7.79 28.62 33.49
C THR A 409 -6.57 27.73 33.26
N GLY A 410 -5.35 28.26 33.43
CA GLY A 410 -4.11 27.52 33.27
C GLY A 410 -3.75 26.70 34.52
N ARG A 411 -2.75 25.83 34.37
CA ARG A 411 -2.02 25.25 35.50
C ARG A 411 -0.78 26.08 35.77
N ALA A 412 -0.26 26.01 36.98
CA ALA A 412 0.99 26.65 37.31
C ALA A 412 1.79 25.83 38.31
N ARG A 413 3.11 25.92 38.19
CA ARG A 413 4.07 25.33 39.12
C ARG A 413 4.91 26.40 39.77
N ILE A 414 5.26 26.17 41.03
CA ILE A 414 6.13 27.05 41.80
C ILE A 414 7.53 26.49 41.74
N LEU A 415 8.47 27.30 41.27
CA LEU A 415 9.89 27.00 41.17
C LEU A 415 10.63 27.80 42.24
N ARG A 416 11.26 27.10 43.18
CA ARG A 416 12.16 27.68 44.18
C ARG A 416 13.58 27.25 43.86
N ARG A 417 14.47 28.21 43.61
CA ARG A 417 15.86 27.92 43.19
C ARG A 417 15.92 26.93 42.00
N ARG A 418 15.00 27.08 41.05
CA ARG A 418 14.81 26.20 39.86
C ARG A 418 14.35 24.77 40.14
N GLN A 419 13.89 24.46 41.36
CA GLN A 419 13.26 23.17 41.67
C GLN A 419 11.74 23.33 41.85
N PRO A 420 10.92 22.44 41.27
CA PRO A 420 9.47 22.48 41.45
C PRO A 420 9.09 22.11 42.89
N VAL A 421 8.41 23.02 43.57
CA VAL A 421 7.93 22.86 44.96
C VAL A 421 6.47 22.44 44.99
N PHE A 422 5.68 22.92 44.02
CA PHE A 422 4.26 22.63 43.93
C PHE A 422 3.80 22.73 42.47
N ASP A 423 2.83 21.89 42.08
CA ASP A 423 2.16 21.94 40.79
C ASP A 423 0.64 21.82 41.02
N GLY A 424 -0.13 22.76 40.45
CA GLY A 424 -1.58 22.77 40.61
C GLY A 424 -2.31 23.77 39.73
N GLY A 425 -3.63 23.81 39.86
CA GLY A 425 -4.47 24.80 39.17
C GLY A 425 -4.43 26.18 39.83
N VAL A 426 -4.60 27.23 39.04
CA VAL A 426 -4.76 28.60 39.56
C VAL A 426 -6.16 28.76 40.17
N ALA A 427 -6.24 28.78 41.50
CA ALA A 427 -7.51 28.88 42.22
C ALA A 427 -8.11 30.29 42.14
N THR A 428 -7.29 31.32 42.36
CA THR A 428 -7.71 32.72 42.23
C THR A 428 -6.64 33.54 41.56
N LEU A 429 -7.05 34.40 40.64
CA LEU A 429 -6.21 35.38 39.98
C LEU A 429 -6.89 36.75 40.11
N ARG A 430 -6.23 37.67 40.82
CA ARG A 430 -6.77 39.00 41.12
C ARG A 430 -5.82 40.09 40.70
N ARG A 431 -6.38 41.21 40.27
CA ARG A 431 -5.64 42.46 40.12
C ARG A 431 -6.30 43.48 41.03
N PHE A 432 -5.55 43.98 42.01
CA PHE A 432 -6.11 44.77 43.12
C PHE A 432 -7.26 44.02 43.82
N GLN A 433 -8.50 44.50 43.66
CA GLN A 433 -9.69 43.91 44.28
C GLN A 433 -10.51 43.05 43.32
N ASP A 434 -10.21 43.09 42.02
CA ASP A 434 -11.03 42.45 40.99
C ASP A 434 -10.48 41.08 40.58
N ASP A 435 -11.38 40.10 40.43
CA ASP A 435 -11.06 38.79 39.85
C ASP A 435 -10.92 38.93 38.33
N VAL A 436 -9.75 38.59 37.80
CA VAL A 436 -9.41 38.75 36.38
C VAL A 436 -9.18 37.41 35.70
N LYS A 437 -9.43 37.36 34.39
CA LYS A 437 -9.26 36.15 33.58
C LYS A 437 -7.80 35.89 33.22
N GLU A 438 -7.06 36.95 32.91
CA GLU A 438 -5.64 36.89 32.57
C GLU A 438 -4.90 38.15 33.05
N VAL A 439 -3.60 38.02 33.29
CA VAL A 439 -2.68 39.13 33.59
C VAL A 439 -1.45 38.99 32.71
N ARG A 440 -1.05 40.07 32.03
CA ARG A 440 0.07 40.11 31.08
C ARG A 440 1.35 40.60 31.74
N SER A 441 2.49 40.33 31.09
CA SER A 441 3.82 40.80 31.51
C SER A 441 3.85 42.30 31.85
N GLY A 442 4.61 42.65 32.89
CA GLY A 442 4.77 44.00 33.41
C GLY A 442 3.67 44.46 34.37
N LEU A 443 2.67 43.63 34.65
CA LEU A 443 1.58 43.96 35.57
C LEU A 443 1.66 43.15 36.87
N GLU A 444 1.25 43.78 37.96
CA GLU A 444 1.13 43.16 39.27
C GLU A 444 -0.21 42.41 39.41
N CYS A 445 -0.18 41.27 40.09
CA CYS A 445 -1.36 40.46 40.39
C CYS A 445 -1.21 39.66 41.69
N GLY A 446 -2.35 39.27 42.26
CA GLY A 446 -2.44 38.30 43.33
C GLY A 446 -2.79 36.92 42.78
N ILE A 447 -1.95 35.92 43.06
CA ILE A 447 -2.12 34.55 42.59
C ILE A 447 -2.26 33.61 43.80
N LYS A 448 -3.24 32.71 43.74
CA LYS A 448 -3.36 31.56 44.65
C LYS A 448 -3.45 30.28 43.83
N LEU A 449 -2.59 29.31 44.11
CA LEU A 449 -2.57 27.99 43.50
C LEU A 449 -3.17 26.96 44.45
N GLY A 450 -4.29 26.34 44.05
CA GLY A 450 -5.02 25.36 44.85
C GLY A 450 -5.07 25.67 46.36
N ASP A 451 -4.65 24.69 47.16
CA ASP A 451 -4.51 24.78 48.62
C ASP A 451 -3.08 25.10 49.09
N PHE A 452 -2.18 25.47 48.17
CA PHE A 452 -0.79 25.77 48.52
C PHE A 452 -0.71 27.08 49.31
N SER A 453 0.05 27.04 50.40
CA SER A 453 0.13 28.13 51.39
C SER A 453 1.57 28.58 51.69
N GLU A 454 2.61 27.90 51.19
CA GLU A 454 4.01 28.13 51.57
C GLU A 454 4.80 28.97 50.54
N TYR A 455 4.20 30.07 50.06
CA TYR A 455 4.88 30.98 49.13
C TYR A 455 6.05 31.69 49.82
N GLN A 456 7.17 31.85 49.11
CA GLN A 456 8.30 32.65 49.54
C GLN A 456 8.59 33.76 48.54
N VAL A 457 9.08 34.91 49.04
CA VAL A 457 9.53 35.99 48.17
C VAL A 457 10.72 35.51 47.34
N GLY A 458 10.66 35.73 46.02
CA GLY A 458 11.64 35.22 45.05
C GLY A 458 11.30 33.87 44.43
N ASP A 459 10.17 33.23 44.81
CA ASP A 459 9.65 32.08 44.08
C ASP A 459 9.18 32.50 42.67
N ILE A 460 9.37 31.63 41.68
CA ILE A 460 8.89 31.84 40.31
C ILE A 460 7.68 30.96 40.08
N ILE A 461 6.54 31.55 39.75
CA ILE A 461 5.33 30.87 39.32
C ILE A 461 5.38 30.76 37.80
N GLU A 462 5.57 29.54 37.31
CA GLU A 462 5.53 29.21 35.88
C GLU A 462 4.13 28.70 35.53
N CYS A 463 3.41 29.45 34.69
CA CYS A 463 2.08 29.08 34.23
C CYS A 463 2.18 28.38 32.88
N TYR A 464 1.50 27.24 32.74
CA TYR A 464 1.49 26.44 31.54
C TYR A 464 0.07 25.96 31.22
N GLN A 465 -0.16 25.63 29.95
CA GLN A 465 -1.39 25.04 29.47
C GLN A 465 -1.08 23.65 28.88
N LEU A 466 -1.99 22.71 29.10
CA LEU A 466 -1.95 21.40 28.45
C LEU A 466 -2.62 21.55 27.09
N GLU A 467 -1.82 21.51 26.02
CA GLU A 467 -2.33 21.44 24.65
C GLU A 467 -2.46 19.98 24.25
N GLN A 468 -3.64 19.61 23.72
CA GLN A 468 -3.86 18.30 23.12
C GLN A 468 -3.22 18.29 21.73
N VAL A 469 -2.18 17.50 21.56
CA VAL A 469 -1.51 17.28 20.28
C VAL A 469 -1.87 15.88 19.79
N ALA A 470 -2.38 15.78 18.57
CA ALA A 470 -2.64 14.49 17.94
C ALA A 470 -1.31 13.72 17.79
N GLN A 471 -1.28 12.49 18.27
CA GLN A 471 -0.10 11.62 18.11
C GLN A 471 0.03 11.22 16.64
N LYS A 472 1.27 11.15 16.17
CA LYS A 472 1.60 10.43 14.93
C LYS A 472 1.89 8.97 15.29
N LEU A 473 1.54 8.08 14.37
CA LEU A 473 1.81 6.63 14.45
C LEU A 473 3.28 6.31 14.78
#